data_AF-A0A2V6UZ92-F1
#
_entry.id   AF-A0A2V6UZ92-F1
#
_cell.length_a   1.000
_cell.length_b   1.000
_cell.length_c   1.000
_cell.angle_alpha   90.00
_cell.angle_beta   90.00
_cell.angle_gamma   90.00
#
_symmetry.space_group_name_H-M   'P 1'
#
loop_
_entity.id
_entity.type
_entity.pdbx_description
1 polymer ?
#
loop_
_entity_poly.entity_id
_entity_poly.type
_entity_poly.pdbx_seq_one_letter_code
_entity_poly.pdbx_strand_id
1 'polypeptide(L)'
;MPGDLTASFFALTPNRVLDAVEVGGLRSTGRCLPLRAFENRVYEVELEDERRLVVKFHRPGRWSREAILDEHAFLRDLAEAELPVVAPLDLGKGSTLGEIDGIFYTPFPKIRGRMTDELDADGRRRIGRTIGRVHAVGAARPAPHRPRMSVERYVHEPLEVLMAGDFIPGSLAPRYRDVAMR
;
A
#
# COMPACT_ATOMS: atom_id res chain seq x y z
N MET A 1 5.96 -11.10 20.10
CA MET A 1 7.02 -11.73 19.28
C MET A 1 6.69 -11.47 17.81
N PRO A 2 7.55 -10.78 17.02
CA PRO A 2 7.26 -10.42 15.62
C PRO A 2 6.99 -11.61 14.68
N GLY A 3 7.45 -12.82 15.05
CA GLY A 3 7.23 -14.06 14.28
C GLY A 3 5.77 -14.52 14.21
N ASP A 4 4.98 -14.23 15.24
CA ASP A 4 3.58 -14.70 15.35
C ASP A 4 2.63 -13.90 14.46
N LEU A 5 2.80 -12.57 14.40
CA LEU A 5 2.03 -11.68 13.53
C LEU A 5 2.28 -11.94 12.04
N THR A 6 3.52 -12.29 11.69
CA THR A 6 3.86 -12.65 10.30
C THR A 6 3.16 -13.94 9.90
N ALA A 7 3.14 -14.95 10.77
CA ALA A 7 2.40 -16.20 10.54
C ALA A 7 0.88 -15.96 10.43
N SER A 8 0.29 -15.14 11.32
CA SER A 8 -1.12 -14.74 11.28
C SER A 8 -1.50 -14.01 9.98
N PHE A 9 -0.62 -13.17 9.44
CA PHE A 9 -0.81 -12.48 8.15
C PHE A 9 -0.81 -13.45 6.95
N PHE A 10 -0.01 -14.52 6.98
CA PHE A 10 -0.07 -15.58 5.97
C PHE A 10 -1.29 -16.50 6.17
N ALA A 11 -1.88 -16.52 7.37
CA ALA A 11 -3.03 -17.34 7.74
C ALA A 11 -4.36 -16.55 7.79
N LEU A 12 -4.45 -15.39 7.13
CA LEU A 12 -5.65 -14.55 7.14
C LEU A 12 -6.86 -15.31 6.55
N THR A 13 -7.79 -15.74 7.40
CA THR A 13 -8.96 -16.52 7.01
C THR A 13 -10.08 -15.63 6.46
N PRO A 14 -10.98 -16.16 5.62
CA PRO A 14 -12.16 -15.41 5.17
C PRO A 14 -12.97 -14.80 6.32
N ASN A 15 -13.19 -15.54 7.41
CA ASN A 15 -13.95 -15.02 8.56
C ASN A 15 -13.31 -13.76 9.15
N ARG A 16 -11.98 -13.75 9.36
CA ARG A 16 -11.26 -12.56 9.85
C ARG A 16 -11.38 -11.38 8.88
N VAL A 17 -11.41 -11.64 7.57
CA VAL A 17 -11.62 -10.60 6.57
C VAL A 17 -13.02 -9.99 6.69
N LEU A 18 -14.04 -10.82 6.89
CA LEU A 18 -15.41 -10.36 7.08
C LEU A 18 -15.55 -9.58 8.40
N ASP A 19 -15.02 -10.09 9.51
CA ASP A 19 -15.02 -9.42 10.82
C ASP A 19 -14.38 -8.02 10.75
N ALA A 20 -13.36 -7.85 9.90
CA ALA A 20 -12.71 -6.55 9.70
C ALA A 20 -13.64 -5.50 9.06
N VAL A 21 -14.62 -5.91 8.24
CA VAL A 21 -15.54 -4.97 7.57
C VAL A 21 -16.95 -4.92 8.20
N GLU A 22 -17.34 -5.91 8.99
CA GLU A 22 -18.62 -5.96 9.70
C GLU A 22 -18.60 -5.10 10.97
N VAL A 23 -18.40 -3.81 10.75
CA VAL A 23 -18.12 -2.82 11.78
C VAL A 23 -18.97 -1.57 11.53
N GLY A 24 -19.19 -0.74 12.54
CA GLY A 24 -20.01 0.47 12.38
C GLY A 24 -21.45 0.19 11.91
N GLY A 25 -21.97 -1.01 12.20
CA GLY A 25 -23.29 -1.46 11.77
C GLY A 25 -23.35 -2.09 10.38
N LEU A 26 -22.23 -2.22 9.68
CA LEU A 26 -22.16 -2.87 8.37
C LEU A 26 -22.24 -4.40 8.49
N ARG A 27 -22.82 -5.03 7.46
CA ARG A 27 -22.94 -6.48 7.33
C ARG A 27 -22.46 -6.93 5.96
N SER A 28 -21.74 -8.05 5.91
CA SER A 28 -21.27 -8.67 4.69
C SER A 28 -22.25 -9.74 4.20
N THR A 29 -22.26 -10.02 2.90
CA THR A 29 -23.03 -11.14 2.33
C THR A 29 -22.34 -12.50 2.55
N GLY A 30 -21.19 -12.53 3.23
CA GLY A 30 -20.30 -13.68 3.30
C GLY A 30 -19.37 -13.83 2.09
N ARG A 31 -19.55 -13.03 1.03
CA ARG A 31 -18.68 -13.07 -0.14
C ARG A 31 -17.34 -12.38 0.13
N CYS A 32 -16.27 -13.16 0.13
CA CYS A 32 -14.89 -12.71 0.30
C CYS A 32 -14.00 -13.33 -0.79
N LEU A 33 -13.43 -12.51 -1.68
CA LEU A 33 -12.61 -12.95 -2.81
C LEU A 33 -11.18 -12.39 -2.70
N PRO A 34 -10.14 -13.24 -2.60
CA PRO A 34 -8.76 -12.75 -2.60
C PRO A 34 -8.40 -12.17 -3.99
N LEU A 35 -7.73 -11.02 -3.98
CA LEU A 35 -7.19 -10.35 -5.18
C LEU A 35 -5.68 -10.57 -5.26
N ARG A 36 -5.13 -10.55 -6.48
CA ARG A 36 -3.70 -10.74 -6.72
C ARG A 36 -2.90 -9.52 -6.24
N ALA A 37 -2.24 -9.68 -5.09
CA ALA A 37 -1.31 -8.70 -4.54
C ALA A 37 -0.17 -9.43 -3.80
N PHE A 38 1.07 -9.01 -4.07
CA PHE A 38 2.26 -9.67 -3.52
C PHE A 38 2.68 -9.11 -2.17
N GLU A 39 2.65 -7.78 -2.01
CA GLU A 39 3.11 -7.13 -0.76
C GLU A 39 2.08 -7.21 0.37
N ASN A 40 0.80 -7.02 0.03
CA ASN A 40 -0.31 -6.94 0.97
C ASN A 40 -1.32 -8.06 0.67
N ARG A 41 -2.12 -8.46 1.66
CA ARG A 41 -3.30 -9.31 1.38
C ARG A 41 -4.47 -8.42 1.05
N VAL A 42 -5.06 -8.61 -0.12
CA VAL A 42 -6.14 -7.76 -0.61
C VAL A 42 -7.34 -8.63 -0.94
N TYR A 43 -8.51 -8.23 -0.46
CA TYR A 43 -9.75 -8.96 -0.67
C TYR A 43 -10.85 -8.04 -1.19
N GLU A 44 -11.67 -8.56 -2.09
CA GLU A 44 -12.98 -7.97 -2.41
C GLU A 44 -14.02 -8.54 -1.46
N VAL A 45 -14.78 -7.67 -0.80
CA VAL A 45 -15.89 -8.05 0.09
C VAL A 45 -17.16 -7.37 -0.38
N GLU A 46 -18.26 -8.11 -0.39
CA GLU A 46 -19.59 -7.59 -0.71
C GLU A 46 -20.41 -7.36 0.57
N LEU A 47 -21.02 -6.19 0.68
CA LEU A 47 -21.88 -5.80 1.79
C LEU A 47 -23.35 -6.03 1.43
N GLU A 48 -24.20 -6.19 2.44
CA GLU A 48 -25.65 -6.39 2.27
C GLU A 48 -26.35 -5.17 1.63
N ASP A 49 -25.76 -3.99 1.72
CA ASP A 49 -26.24 -2.76 1.07
C ASP A 49 -25.75 -2.58 -0.37
N GLU A 50 -25.39 -3.70 -1.02
CA GLU A 50 -24.92 -3.81 -2.40
C GLU A 50 -23.54 -3.16 -2.67
N ARG A 51 -22.93 -2.50 -1.69
CA ARG A 51 -21.57 -1.96 -1.85
C ARG A 51 -20.54 -3.09 -1.92
N ARG A 52 -19.48 -2.84 -2.68
CA ARG A 52 -18.29 -3.69 -2.69
C ARG A 52 -17.07 -2.93 -2.24
N LEU A 53 -16.34 -3.54 -1.34
CA LEU A 53 -15.10 -3.02 -0.78
C LEU A 53 -13.91 -3.78 -1.34
N VAL A 54 -12.78 -3.08 -1.46
CA VAL A 54 -11.46 -3.67 -1.59
C VAL A 54 -10.72 -3.40 -0.28
N VAL A 55 -10.41 -4.44 0.46
CA VAL A 55 -9.78 -4.32 1.79
C VAL A 55 -8.32 -4.74 1.68
N LYS A 56 -7.42 -3.80 1.98
CA LYS A 56 -5.97 -4.01 1.99
C LYS A 56 -5.52 -4.26 3.42
N PHE A 57 -5.05 -5.46 3.71
CA PHE A 57 -4.36 -5.82 4.95
C PHE A 57 -2.86 -5.60 4.77
N HIS A 58 -2.30 -4.71 5.59
CA HIS A 58 -0.89 -4.32 5.49
C HIS A 58 0.01 -5.39 6.08
N ARG A 59 1.12 -5.69 5.40
CA ARG A 59 2.12 -6.63 5.93
C ARG A 59 2.68 -6.12 7.26
N PRO A 60 2.58 -6.90 8.36
CA PRO A 60 3.13 -6.50 9.65
C PRO A 60 4.61 -6.14 9.57
N GLY A 61 5.00 -5.07 10.26
CA GLY A 61 6.38 -4.57 10.31
C GLY A 61 6.87 -3.85 9.05
N ARG A 62 6.10 -3.79 7.97
CA ARG A 62 6.49 -3.04 6.75
C ARG A 62 6.30 -1.53 6.91
N TRP A 63 5.16 -1.13 7.49
CA TRP A 63 4.81 0.27 7.70
C TRP A 63 4.34 0.48 9.13
N SER A 64 4.73 1.60 9.74
CA SER A 64 4.13 2.04 11.00
C SER A 64 2.71 2.53 10.76
N ARG A 65 1.93 2.65 11.84
CA ARG A 65 0.57 3.21 11.79
C ARG A 65 0.58 4.61 11.17
N GLU A 66 1.52 5.44 11.59
CA GLU A 66 1.69 6.83 11.14
C GLU A 66 2.06 6.89 9.66
N ALA A 67 2.94 5.99 9.18
CA ALA A 67 3.29 5.90 7.76
C ALA A 67 2.10 5.48 6.87
N ILE A 68 1.17 4.68 7.39
CA ILE A 68 -0.08 4.35 6.68
C ILE A 68 -1.02 5.56 6.67
N LEU A 69 -1.12 6.28 7.79
CA LEU A 69 -1.97 7.47 7.89
C LEU A 69 -1.45 8.65 7.04
N ASP A 70 -0.14 8.80 6.89
CA ASP A 70 0.46 9.74 5.94
C ASP A 70 -0.01 9.44 4.49
N GLU A 71 -0.09 8.15 4.11
CA GLU A 71 -0.64 7.71 2.81
C GLU A 71 -2.14 8.03 2.69
N HIS A 72 -2.91 7.82 3.76
CA HIS A 72 -4.35 8.15 3.78
C HIS A 72 -4.59 9.65 3.61
N ALA A 73 -3.82 10.48 4.32
CA ALA A 73 -3.90 11.93 4.21
C ALA A 73 -3.57 12.38 2.78
N PHE A 74 -2.52 11.84 2.18
CA PHE A 74 -2.14 12.17 0.80
C PHE A 74 -3.21 11.75 -0.22
N LEU A 75 -3.79 10.55 -0.09
CA LEU A 75 -4.88 10.10 -0.97
C LEU A 75 -6.13 10.97 -0.83
N ARG A 76 -6.44 11.44 0.39
CA ARG A 76 -7.53 12.40 0.61
C ARG A 76 -7.23 13.74 -0.07
N ASP A 77 -6.04 14.30 0.10
CA ASP A 77 -5.66 15.57 -0.55
C ASP A 77 -5.74 15.48 -2.08
N LEU A 78 -5.32 14.35 -2.65
CA LEU A 78 -5.44 14.09 -4.09
C LEU A 78 -6.90 14.00 -4.55
N ALA A 79 -7.77 13.35 -3.77
CA ALA A 79 -9.19 13.26 -4.07
C ALA A 79 -9.89 14.63 -3.96
N GLU A 80 -9.59 15.42 -2.92
CA GLU A 80 -10.09 16.79 -2.74
C GLU A 80 -9.65 17.72 -3.88
N ALA A 81 -8.46 17.49 -4.43
CA ALA A 81 -7.97 18.18 -5.63
C ALA A 81 -8.52 17.61 -6.94
N GLU A 82 -9.54 16.76 -6.92
CA GLU A 82 -10.20 16.14 -8.08
C GLU A 82 -9.24 15.34 -8.98
N LEU A 83 -8.25 14.67 -8.39
CA LEU A 83 -7.45 13.67 -9.11
C LEU A 83 -8.15 12.30 -9.10
N PRO A 84 -7.97 11.49 -10.17
CA PRO A 84 -8.60 10.18 -10.29
C PRO A 84 -7.88 9.14 -9.41
N VAL A 85 -8.01 9.28 -8.09
CA VAL A 85 -7.48 8.37 -7.08
C VAL A 85 -8.60 7.76 -6.25
N VAL A 86 -8.27 6.71 -5.49
CA VAL A 86 -9.23 6.04 -4.62
C VAL A 86 -8.81 6.28 -3.17
N ALA A 87 -9.55 7.15 -2.48
CA ALA A 87 -9.32 7.41 -1.06
C ALA A 87 -9.86 6.25 -0.19
N PRO A 88 -9.21 5.97 0.96
CA PRO A 88 -9.73 5.05 1.97
C PRO A 88 -11.10 5.45 2.50
N LEU A 89 -11.90 4.47 2.93
CA LEU A 89 -13.19 4.68 3.58
C LEU A 89 -13.09 4.55 5.10
N ASP A 90 -13.87 5.38 5.79
CA ASP A 90 -14.24 5.11 7.17
C ASP A 90 -15.50 4.23 7.17
N LEU A 91 -15.41 3.06 7.81
CA LEU A 91 -16.54 2.12 7.94
C LEU A 91 -17.42 2.44 9.16
N GLY A 92 -17.56 3.71 9.51
CA GLY A 92 -18.38 4.17 10.64
C GLY A 92 -17.68 4.05 12.00
N LYS A 93 -16.35 4.05 12.02
CA LYS A 93 -15.53 3.98 13.25
C LYS A 93 -14.77 5.28 13.56
N GLY A 94 -14.88 6.30 12.72
CA GLY A 94 -14.11 7.54 12.85
C GLY A 94 -12.67 7.45 12.33
N SER A 95 -12.31 6.36 11.63
CA SER A 95 -10.96 6.10 11.14
C SER A 95 -10.99 5.26 9.85
N THR A 96 -10.13 5.63 8.90
CA THR A 96 -9.88 4.87 7.67
C THR A 96 -8.89 3.72 7.85
N LEU A 97 -8.21 3.66 9.01
CA LEU A 97 -7.28 2.61 9.38
C LEU A 97 -7.89 1.80 10.54
N GLY A 98 -8.16 0.53 10.28
CA GLY A 98 -8.56 -0.44 11.28
C GLY A 98 -7.41 -1.38 11.65
N GLU A 99 -7.60 -2.12 12.73
CA GLU A 99 -6.70 -3.17 13.17
C GLU A 99 -7.52 -4.40 13.56
N ILE A 100 -7.03 -5.57 13.18
CA ILE A 100 -7.54 -6.86 13.62
C ILE A 100 -6.36 -7.78 13.92
N ASP A 101 -6.28 -8.28 15.15
CA ASP A 101 -5.22 -9.21 15.58
C ASP A 101 -3.78 -8.73 15.29
N GLY A 102 -3.53 -7.43 15.51
CA GLY A 102 -2.23 -6.80 15.26
C GLY A 102 -1.92 -6.54 13.77
N ILE A 103 -2.90 -6.74 12.88
CA ILE A 103 -2.79 -6.47 11.44
C ILE A 103 -3.62 -5.25 11.10
N PHE A 104 -2.94 -4.21 10.60
CA PHE A 104 -3.63 -3.03 10.09
C PHE A 104 -4.36 -3.34 8.77
N TYR A 105 -5.57 -2.80 8.61
CA TYR A 105 -6.32 -2.88 7.36
C TYR A 105 -6.89 -1.54 6.94
N THR A 106 -7.08 -1.37 5.64
CA THR A 106 -7.64 -0.18 5.03
C THR A 106 -8.68 -0.60 3.98
N PRO A 107 -9.95 -0.20 4.15
CA PRO A 107 -10.99 -0.44 3.16
C PRO A 107 -11.03 0.69 2.13
N PHE A 108 -11.26 0.32 0.87
CA PHE A 108 -11.43 1.22 -0.27
C PHE A 108 -12.73 0.87 -0.99
N PRO A 109 -13.41 1.83 -1.65
CA PRO A 109 -14.52 1.48 -2.52
C PRO A 109 -14.00 0.67 -3.72
N LYS A 110 -14.75 -0.34 -4.14
CA LYS A 110 -14.45 -1.06 -5.39
C LYS A 110 -14.73 -0.15 -6.58
N ILE A 111 -13.67 0.24 -7.29
CA ILE A 111 -13.79 0.97 -8.55
C ILE A 111 -13.80 -0.01 -9.71
N ARG A 112 -14.78 0.16 -10.62
CA ARG A 112 -14.81 -0.55 -11.90
C ARG A 112 -13.95 0.21 -12.91
N GLY A 113 -13.20 -0.52 -13.69
CA GLY A 113 -12.37 0.04 -14.75
C GLY A 113 -11.97 -1.04 -15.74
N ARG A 114 -11.39 -0.61 -16.85
CA ARG A 114 -10.77 -1.48 -17.84
C ARG A 114 -9.30 -1.14 -17.95
N MET A 115 -8.48 -2.13 -18.28
CA MET A 115 -7.14 -1.84 -18.77
C MET A 115 -7.26 -1.02 -20.05
N THR A 116 -6.45 0.03 -20.16
CA THR A 116 -6.33 0.79 -21.40
C THR A 116 -5.37 0.08 -22.33
N ASP A 117 -5.64 0.17 -23.63
CA ASP A 117 -4.71 -0.26 -24.67
C ASP A 117 -3.48 0.66 -24.72
N GLU A 118 -2.61 0.45 -25.71
CA GLU A 118 -1.39 1.23 -25.87
C GLU A 118 -1.68 2.74 -25.96
N LEU A 119 -0.87 3.52 -25.25
CA LEU A 119 -1.10 4.96 -25.10
C LEU A 119 -0.74 5.71 -26.38
N ASP A 120 -1.74 6.36 -26.97
CA ASP A 120 -1.56 7.38 -28.01
C ASP A 120 -0.94 8.68 -27.44
N ALA A 121 -0.66 9.65 -28.32
CA ALA A 121 -0.07 10.92 -27.93
C ALA A 121 -0.93 11.70 -26.91
N ASP A 122 -2.26 11.64 -27.03
CA ASP A 122 -3.17 12.30 -26.11
C ASP A 122 -3.25 11.63 -24.74
N GLY A 123 -3.21 10.29 -24.70
CA GLY A 123 -3.11 9.49 -23.50
C GLY A 123 -1.85 9.81 -22.71
N ARG A 124 -0.71 9.92 -23.39
CA ARG A 124 0.55 10.34 -22.79
C ARG A 124 0.46 11.76 -22.22
N ARG A 125 -0.14 12.70 -22.95
CA ARG A 125 -0.38 14.07 -22.46
C ARG A 125 -1.26 14.09 -21.21
N ARG A 126 -2.33 13.31 -21.18
CA ARG A 126 -3.23 13.19 -20.01
C ARG A 126 -2.48 12.64 -18.80
N ILE A 127 -1.71 11.57 -18.96
CA ILE A 127 -0.91 10.98 -17.87
C ILE A 127 0.12 11.99 -17.37
N GLY A 128 0.85 12.66 -18.25
CA GLY A 128 1.83 13.70 -17.86
C GLY A 128 1.19 14.82 -17.05
N ARG A 129 0.02 15.32 -17.47
CA ARG A 129 -0.75 16.31 -16.70
C ARG A 129 -1.18 15.78 -15.34
N THR A 130 -1.68 14.55 -15.26
CA THR A 130 -2.10 13.91 -14.01
C THR A 130 -0.91 13.78 -13.05
N ILE A 131 0.23 13.28 -13.51
CA ILE A 131 1.46 13.18 -12.70
C ILE A 131 1.90 14.56 -12.19
N GLY A 132 1.90 15.58 -13.05
CA GLY A 132 2.22 16.95 -12.64
C GLY A 132 1.29 17.48 -11.54
N ARG A 133 -0.02 17.19 -11.64
CA ARG A 133 -0.99 17.54 -10.59
C ARG A 133 -0.75 16.76 -9.30
N VAL A 134 -0.42 15.46 -9.38
CA VAL A 134 -0.06 14.65 -8.20
C VAL A 134 1.15 15.28 -7.48
N HIS A 135 2.18 15.70 -8.22
CA HIS A 135 3.35 16.36 -7.66
C HIS A 135 3.01 17.72 -7.02
N ALA A 136 2.15 18.52 -7.66
CA ALA A 136 1.74 19.81 -7.10
C ALA A 136 1.01 19.66 -5.75
N VAL A 137 0.09 18.69 -5.65
CA VAL A 137 -0.57 18.36 -4.37
C VAL A 137 0.42 17.80 -3.36
N GLY A 138 1.29 16.88 -3.78
CA GLY A 138 2.32 16.28 -2.90
C GLY A 138 3.34 17.27 -2.36
N ALA A 139 3.55 18.41 -3.02
CA ALA A 139 4.41 19.49 -2.53
C ALA A 139 3.75 20.33 -1.42
N ALA A 140 2.42 20.29 -1.27
CA ALA A 140 1.70 21.14 -0.33
C ALA A 140 1.80 20.68 1.13
N ARG A 141 2.06 19.38 1.37
CA ARG A 141 2.16 18.82 2.73
C ARG A 141 3.20 17.70 2.80
N PRO A 142 4.10 17.69 3.81
CA PRO A 142 5.04 16.59 4.00
C PRO A 142 4.37 15.33 4.54
N ALA A 143 4.98 14.18 4.26
CA ALA A 143 4.67 12.86 4.83
C ALA A 143 5.87 12.37 5.66
N PRO A 144 6.03 12.83 6.92
CA PRO A 144 7.27 12.66 7.69
C PRO A 144 7.60 11.21 8.05
N HIS A 145 6.60 10.32 8.11
CA HIS A 145 6.79 8.91 8.44
C HIS A 145 7.01 8.04 7.20
N ARG A 146 6.88 8.62 5.99
CA ARG A 146 7.19 7.93 4.74
C ARG A 146 8.69 8.00 4.46
N PRO A 147 9.31 6.90 4.01
CA PRO A 147 10.68 6.90 3.54
C PRO A 147 10.89 7.93 2.44
N ARG A 148 11.98 8.67 2.55
CA ARG A 148 12.49 9.48 1.44
C ARG A 148 13.41 8.63 0.59
N MET A 149 13.28 8.79 -0.73
CA MET A 149 14.24 8.22 -1.66
C MET A 149 15.58 8.94 -1.46
N SER A 150 16.60 8.19 -1.10
CA SER A 150 17.96 8.69 -0.90
C SER A 150 18.95 7.61 -1.33
N VAL A 151 20.14 8.05 -1.74
CA VAL A 151 21.25 7.15 -2.07
C VAL A 151 21.62 6.31 -0.84
N GLU A 152 21.62 6.92 0.34
CA GLU A 152 21.91 6.23 1.60
C GLU A 152 21.01 4.99 1.79
N ARG A 153 19.70 5.20 1.75
CA ARG A 153 18.72 4.13 2.01
C ARG A 153 18.65 3.07 0.91
N TYR A 154 18.80 3.47 -0.35
CA TYR A 154 18.54 2.58 -1.49
C TYR A 154 19.81 2.03 -2.15
N VAL A 155 20.98 2.56 -1.80
CA VAL A 155 22.28 2.12 -2.35
C VAL A 155 23.24 1.74 -1.24
N HIS A 156 23.55 2.65 -0.31
CA HIS A 156 24.59 2.41 0.69
C HIS A 156 24.18 1.36 1.74
N GLU A 157 23.05 1.52 2.43
CA GLU A 157 22.59 0.56 3.44
C GLU A 157 22.46 -0.88 2.88
N PRO A 158 21.84 -1.12 1.70
CA PRO A 158 21.82 -2.46 1.12
C PRO A 158 23.20 -2.96 0.71
N LEU A 159 24.08 -2.09 0.19
CA LEU A 159 25.44 -2.47 -0.17
C LEU A 159 26.23 -2.90 1.07
N GLU A 160 26.10 -2.21 2.20
CA GLU A 160 26.73 -2.62 3.45
C GLU A 160 26.28 -4.01 3.89
N VAL A 161 24.98 -4.31 3.82
CA VAL A 161 24.45 -5.64 4.12
C VAL A 161 25.04 -6.69 3.17
N LEU A 162 25.16 -6.37 1.88
CA LEU A 162 25.72 -7.27 0.88
C LEU A 162 27.23 -7.50 1.05
N MET A 163 27.98 -6.49 1.51
CA MET A 163 29.42 -6.60 1.77
C MET A 163 29.72 -7.27 3.10
N ALA A 164 28.86 -7.08 4.11
CA ALA A 164 28.99 -7.73 5.41
C ALA A 164 28.50 -9.19 5.39
N GLY A 165 27.56 -9.52 4.50
CA GLY A 165 27.11 -10.89 4.28
C GLY A 165 27.92 -11.59 3.19
N ASP A 166 28.02 -12.91 3.28
CA ASP A 166 28.69 -13.75 2.26
C ASP A 166 27.77 -14.00 1.04
N PHE A 167 27.08 -12.96 0.58
CA PHE A 167 26.12 -13.03 -0.53
C PHE A 167 26.79 -12.93 -1.90
N ILE A 168 28.00 -12.38 -1.95
CA ILE A 168 28.74 -12.11 -3.19
C ILE A 168 30.06 -12.89 -3.12
N PRO A 169 30.39 -13.69 -4.15
CA PRO A 169 31.68 -14.38 -4.20
C PRO A 169 32.84 -13.41 -3.95
N GLY A 170 33.76 -13.77 -3.06
CA GLY A 170 34.82 -12.85 -2.60
C GLY A 170 35.68 -12.26 -3.72
N SER A 171 35.87 -12.99 -4.83
CA SER A 171 36.57 -12.48 -6.02
C SER A 171 35.85 -11.35 -6.75
N LEU A 172 34.52 -11.24 -6.58
CA LEU A 172 33.67 -10.23 -7.21
C LEU A 172 33.31 -9.08 -6.27
N ALA A 173 33.41 -9.27 -4.94
CA ALA A 173 32.98 -8.27 -3.96
C ALA A 173 33.65 -6.89 -4.13
N PRO A 174 34.98 -6.77 -4.35
CA PRO A 174 35.60 -5.46 -4.57
C PRO A 174 35.06 -4.76 -5.81
N ARG A 175 34.94 -5.49 -6.92
CA ARG A 175 34.42 -4.94 -8.19
C ARG A 175 32.95 -4.55 -8.09
N TYR A 176 32.15 -5.33 -7.37
CA TYR A 176 30.75 -5.01 -7.12
C TYR A 176 30.61 -3.69 -6.36
N ARG A 177 31.37 -3.53 -5.27
CA ARG A 177 31.39 -2.30 -4.46
C ARG A 177 31.77 -1.08 -5.30
N ASP A 178 32.83 -1.18 -6.11
CA ASP A 178 33.30 -0.07 -6.94
C ASP A 178 32.25 0.37 -7.97
N VAL A 179 31.48 -0.56 -8.54
CA VAL A 179 30.41 -0.25 -9.50
C VAL A 179 29.20 0.36 -8.79
N ALA A 180 28.82 -0.14 -7.62
CA ALA A 180 27.67 0.35 -6.86
C ALA A 180 27.87 1.77 -6.30
N MET A 181 29.12 2.19 -6.09
CA MET A 181 29.48 3.51 -5.51
C MET A 181 29.77 4.59 -6.57
N ARG A 182 29.65 4.27 -7.87
CA ARG A 182 29.80 5.24 -8.98
C ARG A 182 28.48 5.93 -9.30
#